data_AF-A0A235EWG0-F1
#
_entry.id   AF-A0A235EWG0-F1
#
_cell.length_a   1.000
_cell.length_b   1.000
_cell.length_c   1.000
_cell.angle_alpha   90.00
_cell.angle_beta   90.00
_cell.angle_gamma   90.00
#
_symmetry.space_group_name_H-M   'P 1'
#
loop_
_entity.id
_entity.type
_entity.pdbx_description
1 polymer ?
#
loop_
_entity_poly.entity_id
_entity_poly.type
_entity_poly.pdbx_seq_one_letter_code
_entity_poly.pdbx_strand_id
1 'polypeptide(L)'
;MRSALPLIALGVALAFTCASPGTAHADSMSRPNAAAEHLFAQQALGSDILETQRGGADTHLSEIRAVGSVSEVQAYDLVTGHNVVSDGALANTSGMPMLIQNSGNGVLIQNAVILNVEVR
;
A
#
# COMPACT_ATOMS: atom_id res chain seq x y z
N MET A 1 -44.43 62.33 6.70
CA MET A 1 -44.16 62.21 5.24
C MET A 1 -43.12 61.10 5.10
N ARG A 2 -43.50 59.82 5.02
CA ARG A 2 -43.73 58.99 3.81
C ARG A 2 -42.69 59.18 2.69
N SER A 3 -41.76 58.23 2.58
CA SER A 3 -41.36 57.48 1.36
C SER A 3 -40.30 56.44 1.79
N ALA A 4 -40.33 55.12 1.56
CA ALA A 4 -40.93 54.19 0.59
C ALA A 4 -40.27 54.16 -0.81
N LEU A 5 -39.31 53.21 -0.97
CA LEU A 5 -39.03 52.32 -2.13
C LEU A 5 -38.47 52.97 -3.44
N PRO A 6 -38.01 52.21 -4.48
CA PRO A 6 -37.16 50.99 -4.51
C PRO A 6 -36.24 50.86 -5.78
N LEU A 7 -35.50 49.73 -5.85
CA LEU A 7 -35.21 48.85 -7.03
C LEU A 7 -34.59 49.36 -8.35
N ILE A 8 -33.87 48.43 -9.02
CA ILE A 8 -33.38 48.41 -10.43
C ILE A 8 -31.99 49.07 -10.55
N ALA A 9 -30.90 48.43 -11.00
CA ALA A 9 -30.73 47.46 -12.08
C ALA A 9 -29.36 46.74 -11.88
N LEU A 10 -29.25 45.44 -12.17
CA LEU A 10 -28.60 44.95 -13.42
C LEU A 10 -27.07 45.05 -13.34
N GLY A 11 -26.30 43.98 -13.21
CA GLY A 11 -26.35 42.81 -14.07
C GLY A 11 -25.03 42.76 -14.86
N VAL A 12 -24.18 41.81 -14.47
CA VAL A 12 -23.21 41.08 -15.31
C VAL A 12 -22.64 41.83 -16.52
N ALA A 13 -21.40 42.30 -16.44
CA ALA A 13 -20.52 42.41 -17.60
C ALA A 13 -19.05 42.60 -17.20
N LEU A 14 -18.21 41.70 -17.73
CA LEU A 14 -16.79 41.87 -18.08
C LEU A 14 -15.80 42.08 -16.93
N ALA A 15 -15.06 41.05 -16.50
CA ALA A 15 -13.90 40.52 -17.22
C ALA A 15 -12.87 41.61 -17.56
N PHE A 16 -12.01 41.94 -16.60
CA PHE A 16 -10.55 42.13 -16.75
C PHE A 16 -10.03 42.74 -15.46
N THR A 17 -9.52 41.95 -14.52
CA THR A 17 -8.31 42.37 -13.78
C THR A 17 -7.55 41.12 -13.37
N CYS A 18 -6.31 41.09 -13.81
CA CYS A 18 -5.39 39.98 -13.74
C CYS A 18 -5.06 39.61 -12.29
N ALA A 19 -4.82 38.31 -12.12
CA ALA A 19 -4.27 37.69 -10.92
C ALA A 19 -3.12 38.52 -10.31
N SER A 20 -3.31 38.94 -9.08
CA SER A 20 -2.22 39.17 -8.12
C SER A 20 -2.43 38.13 -7.02
N PRO A 21 -1.45 37.28 -6.68
CA PRO A 21 -1.58 36.42 -5.51
C PRO A 21 -1.59 37.33 -4.29
N GLY A 22 -2.78 37.62 -3.78
CA GLY A 22 -2.95 38.23 -2.47
C GLY A 22 -2.30 37.33 -1.45
N THR A 23 -1.40 37.90 -0.66
CA THR A 23 -0.82 37.24 0.51
C THR A 23 -1.96 36.76 1.39
N ALA A 24 -2.18 35.44 1.44
CA ALA A 24 -3.12 34.85 2.37
C ALA A 24 -2.59 35.09 3.79
N HIS A 25 -3.17 36.06 4.48
CA HIS A 25 -3.05 36.15 5.93
C HIS A 25 -3.71 34.90 6.50
N ALA A 26 -2.90 34.03 7.10
CA ALA A 26 -3.41 32.93 7.91
C ALA A 26 -4.11 33.55 9.12
N ASP A 27 -5.44 33.56 9.08
CA ASP A 27 -6.27 33.86 10.25
C ASP A 27 -5.86 32.90 11.37
N SER A 28 -5.65 33.44 12.56
CA SER A 28 -5.19 32.69 13.73
C SER A 28 -6.29 31.72 14.15
N MET A 29 -6.21 30.49 13.62
CA MET A 29 -7.00 29.35 14.07
C MET A 29 -6.80 29.19 15.58
N SER A 30 -7.90 29.19 16.33
CA SER A 30 -7.88 29.01 17.77
C SER A 30 -7.04 27.76 18.12
N ARG A 31 -5.96 27.96 18.88
CA ARG A 31 -5.04 26.89 19.27
C ARG A 31 -5.85 25.77 19.93
N PRO A 32 -5.72 24.51 19.47
CA PRO A 32 -6.25 23.40 20.22
C PRO A 32 -5.62 23.41 21.61
N ASN A 33 -6.42 23.05 22.62
CA ASN A 33 -6.03 22.99 24.03
C ASN A 33 -4.59 22.44 24.19
N ALA A 34 -3.70 23.18 24.87
CA ALA A 34 -2.29 22.84 25.03
C ALA A 34 -2.04 21.42 25.60
N ALA A 35 -3.02 20.86 26.31
CA ALA A 35 -3.01 19.48 26.78
C ALA A 35 -3.12 18.43 25.65
N ALA A 36 -3.80 18.75 24.54
CA ALA A 36 -3.91 17.90 23.35
C ALA A 36 -2.69 18.06 22.42
N GLU A 37 -2.08 19.25 22.37
CA GLU A 37 -0.81 19.48 21.66
C GLU A 37 0.31 18.62 22.27
N HIS A 38 0.42 18.51 23.59
CA HIS A 38 1.48 17.73 24.23
C HIS A 38 1.38 16.21 23.99
N LEU A 39 0.16 15.67 23.81
CA LEU A 39 -0.06 14.25 23.55
C LEU A 39 0.37 13.82 22.14
N PHE A 40 0.48 14.78 21.20
CA PHE A 40 0.89 14.54 19.81
C PHE A 40 2.03 15.47 19.35
N ALA A 41 2.74 16.14 20.28
CA ALA A 41 3.90 17.00 20.01
C ALA A 41 5.15 16.17 19.66
N GLN A 42 4.99 15.17 18.81
CA GLN A 42 6.09 14.48 18.19
C GLN A 42 6.57 15.39 17.06
N GLN A 43 7.85 15.79 17.11
CA GLN A 43 8.50 16.55 16.05
C GLN A 43 8.08 16.04 14.67
N ALA A 44 7.56 16.94 13.82
CA ALA A 44 7.30 16.61 12.43
C ALA A 44 8.63 16.19 11.78
N LEU A 45 8.71 14.94 11.34
CA LEU A 45 9.91 14.40 10.71
C LEU A 45 10.13 15.09 9.37
N GLY A 46 11.39 15.43 9.08
CA GLY A 46 11.78 16.00 7.80
C GLY A 46 11.48 15.04 6.64
N SER A 47 11.16 15.59 5.47
CA SER A 47 10.87 14.78 4.27
C SER A 47 12.05 13.90 3.87
N ASP A 48 13.28 14.35 4.12
CA ASP A 48 14.52 13.59 3.96
C ASP A 48 14.59 12.32 4.83
N ILE A 49 14.18 12.43 6.10
CA ILE A 49 14.05 11.29 7.01
C ILE A 49 12.93 10.37 6.50
N LEU A 50 11.79 10.92 6.07
CA LEU A 50 10.66 10.14 5.55
C LEU A 50 10.96 9.44 4.22
N GLU A 51 11.80 10.01 3.35
CA GLU A 51 12.25 9.36 2.11
C GLU A 51 13.24 8.22 2.40
N THR A 52 14.03 8.31 3.48
CA THR A 52 14.89 7.19 3.94
C THR A 52 14.06 6.07 4.59
N GLN A 53 12.95 6.42 5.23
CA GLN A 53 12.01 5.49 5.88
C GLN A 53 10.96 4.92 4.91
N ARG A 54 10.83 5.49 3.70
CA ARG A 54 10.08 4.92 2.59
C ARG A 54 11.04 3.94 1.92
N GLY A 55 10.81 2.65 2.07
CA GLY A 55 11.71 1.51 1.82
C GLY A 55 12.25 1.32 0.39
N GLY A 56 12.51 2.41 -0.32
CA GLY A 56 13.36 2.49 -1.51
C GLY A 56 14.85 2.63 -1.21
N ALA A 57 15.30 2.49 0.04
CA ALA A 57 16.72 2.35 0.38
C ALA A 57 17.26 0.94 0.10
N ASP A 58 16.37 -0.02 -0.13
CA ASP A 58 16.73 -1.40 -0.36
C ASP A 58 16.77 -1.74 -1.86
N THR A 59 17.99 -1.81 -2.40
CA THR A 59 18.27 -2.32 -3.75
C THR A 59 18.62 -3.81 -3.71
N HIS A 60 18.06 -4.60 -2.79
CA HIS A 60 18.31 -6.04 -2.72
C HIS A 60 17.89 -6.72 -4.02
N LEU A 61 18.89 -7.10 -4.82
CA LEU A 61 18.73 -8.05 -5.92
C LEU A 61 18.29 -9.38 -5.32
N SER A 62 16.98 -9.61 -5.35
CA SER A 62 16.40 -10.86 -4.87
C SER A 62 16.32 -11.83 -6.03
N GLU A 63 17.21 -12.81 -6.07
CA GLU A 63 17.25 -13.81 -7.14
C GLU A 63 16.89 -15.19 -6.59
N ILE A 64 15.93 -15.84 -7.24
CA ILE A 64 15.73 -17.29 -7.12
C ILE A 64 16.44 -17.94 -8.30
N ARG A 65 17.45 -18.75 -7.99
CA ARG A 65 18.08 -19.64 -8.97
C ARG A 65 17.70 -21.08 -8.66
N ALA A 66 16.65 -21.55 -9.33
CA ALA A 66 16.19 -22.94 -9.26
C ALA A 66 16.76 -23.73 -10.45
N VAL A 67 17.80 -24.53 -10.20
CA VAL A 67 18.37 -25.44 -11.19
C VAL A 67 18.30 -26.85 -10.64
N GLY A 68 17.58 -27.71 -11.33
CA GLY A 68 17.55 -29.12 -11.04
C GLY A 68 17.19 -29.89 -12.29
N SER A 69 17.68 -31.12 -12.38
CA SER A 69 17.34 -32.05 -13.44
C SER A 69 16.84 -33.35 -12.82
N VAL A 70 15.84 -33.94 -13.47
CA VAL A 70 15.41 -35.30 -13.20
C VAL A 70 15.82 -36.12 -14.40
N SER A 71 16.73 -37.06 -14.21
CA SER A 71 17.18 -37.97 -15.27
C SER A 71 17.14 -39.40 -14.76
N GLU A 72 16.98 -40.34 -15.69
CA GLU A 72 17.03 -41.79 -15.41
C GLU A 72 16.01 -42.27 -14.37
N VAL A 73 14.87 -41.59 -14.23
CA VAL A 73 13.79 -42.09 -13.37
C VAL A 73 13.12 -43.28 -14.04
N GLN A 74 13.47 -44.46 -13.55
CA GLN A 74 12.77 -45.70 -13.84
C GLN A 74 11.87 -46.03 -12.67
N ALA A 75 10.60 -46.31 -12.96
CA ALA A 75 9.60 -46.54 -11.94
C ALA A 75 8.70 -47.68 -12.44
N TYR A 76 8.70 -48.81 -11.74
CA TYR A 76 7.89 -49.99 -12.05
C TYR A 76 7.04 -50.39 -10.84
N ASP A 77 5.87 -51.00 -11.09
CA ASP A 77 4.92 -51.47 -10.07
C ASP A 77 4.48 -50.41 -9.04
N LEU A 78 4.27 -49.16 -9.49
CA LEU A 78 3.88 -48.08 -8.56
C LEU A 78 2.37 -47.94 -8.45
N VAL A 79 1.92 -47.85 -7.19
CA VAL A 79 0.62 -47.31 -6.82
C VAL A 79 0.85 -45.90 -6.31
N THR A 80 0.47 -44.90 -7.09
CA THR A 80 0.54 -43.48 -6.70
C THR A 80 -0.67 -43.09 -5.86
N GLY A 81 -0.47 -42.12 -4.96
CA GLY A 81 -1.49 -41.69 -4.01
C GLY A 81 -2.42 -40.61 -4.55
N HIS A 82 -3.30 -40.10 -3.69
CA HIS A 82 -4.02 -38.86 -3.96
C HIS A 82 -3.37 -37.72 -3.18
N ASN A 83 -3.25 -36.57 -3.82
CA ASN A 83 -2.97 -35.31 -3.15
C ASN A 83 -4.29 -34.71 -2.70
N VAL A 84 -4.75 -35.01 -1.49
CA VAL A 84 -6.04 -34.50 -0.99
C VAL A 84 -5.81 -33.32 -0.06
N VAL A 85 -6.45 -32.20 -0.39
CA VAL A 85 -6.57 -31.01 0.44
C VAL A 85 -8.04 -30.93 0.82
N SER A 86 -8.36 -31.24 2.08
CA SER A 86 -9.75 -31.29 2.53
C SER A 86 -10.30 -29.92 2.85
N ASP A 87 -11.62 -29.85 3.06
CA ASP A 87 -12.27 -28.65 3.56
C ASP A 87 -11.61 -28.15 4.85
N GLY A 88 -11.35 -26.85 4.89
CA GLY A 88 -10.68 -26.22 6.02
C GLY A 88 -9.16 -26.37 6.05
N ALA A 89 -8.52 -27.04 5.09
CA ALA A 89 -7.06 -27.22 5.09
C ALA A 89 -6.25 -25.91 5.11
N LEU A 90 -6.85 -24.83 4.62
CA LEU A 90 -6.32 -23.47 4.69
C LEU A 90 -7.28 -22.51 5.42
N ALA A 91 -8.28 -23.02 6.14
CA ALA A 91 -9.15 -22.13 6.91
C ALA A 91 -8.35 -21.43 8.00
N ASN A 92 -8.60 -20.14 8.19
CA ASN A 92 -7.89 -19.27 9.14
C ASN A 92 -6.39 -19.09 8.87
N THR A 93 -5.86 -19.46 7.71
CA THR A 93 -4.48 -19.09 7.36
C THR A 93 -4.40 -17.58 7.12
N SER A 94 -3.54 -16.91 7.87
CA SER A 94 -3.16 -15.51 7.69
C SER A 94 -1.71 -15.45 7.20
N GLY A 95 -1.37 -14.44 6.39
CA GLY A 95 -0.06 -14.35 5.73
C GLY A 95 -0.05 -15.05 4.37
N MET A 96 1.01 -15.80 4.05
CA MET A 96 1.21 -16.43 2.74
C MET A 96 1.30 -17.96 2.86
N PRO A 97 0.14 -18.66 2.87
CA PRO A 97 0.14 -20.12 2.87
C PRO A 97 0.62 -20.66 1.52
N MET A 98 1.57 -21.60 1.54
CA MET A 98 2.05 -22.29 0.35
C MET A 98 1.79 -23.79 0.48
N LEU A 99 1.17 -24.37 -0.53
CA LEU A 99 0.95 -25.81 -0.61
C LEU A 99 1.57 -26.36 -1.87
N ILE A 100 2.31 -27.45 -1.70
CA ILE A 100 2.89 -28.20 -2.78
C ILE A 100 2.52 -29.66 -2.55
N GLN A 101 1.92 -30.28 -3.56
CA GLN A 101 1.58 -31.69 -3.49
C GLN A 101 2.11 -32.41 -4.71
N ASN A 102 2.71 -33.57 -4.47
CA ASN A 102 3.03 -34.50 -5.53
C ASN A 102 2.67 -35.92 -5.12
N SER A 103 1.79 -36.55 -5.89
CA SER A 103 1.31 -37.89 -5.61
C SER A 103 2.05 -38.95 -6.41
N GLY A 104 2.99 -38.54 -7.27
CA GLY A 104 3.66 -39.36 -8.27
C GLY A 104 5.10 -39.70 -7.92
N ASN A 105 5.80 -40.29 -8.89
CA ASN A 105 7.22 -40.60 -8.81
C ASN A 105 7.98 -39.84 -9.90
N GLY A 106 9.26 -39.56 -9.69
CA GLY A 106 10.07 -38.82 -10.66
C GLY A 106 9.77 -37.33 -10.70
N VAL A 107 9.42 -36.74 -9.56
CA VAL A 107 9.06 -35.33 -9.51
C VAL A 107 10.14 -34.54 -8.80
N LEU A 108 10.65 -33.56 -9.53
CA LEU A 108 11.41 -32.46 -8.97
C LEU A 108 10.45 -31.28 -8.74
N ILE A 109 10.39 -30.84 -7.50
CA ILE A 109 9.62 -29.67 -7.11
C ILE A 109 10.61 -28.57 -6.74
N GLN A 110 10.49 -27.44 -7.43
CA GLN A 110 11.27 -26.24 -7.15
C GLN A 110 10.32 -25.08 -6.87
N ASN A 111 9.67 -25.11 -5.71
CA ASN A 111 8.92 -23.97 -5.22
C ASN A 111 9.88 -23.04 -4.47
N ALA A 112 9.89 -21.77 -4.84
CA ALA A 112 10.65 -20.74 -4.16
C ALA A 112 9.85 -19.44 -4.20
N VAL A 113 9.80 -18.75 -3.06
CA VAL A 113 9.09 -17.48 -2.92
C VAL A 113 10.04 -16.50 -2.26
N ILE A 114 10.23 -15.35 -2.90
CA ILE A 114 10.84 -14.18 -2.28
C ILE A 114 9.69 -13.31 -1.80
N LEU A 115 9.67 -13.00 -0.50
CA LEU A 115 8.77 -12.01 0.07
C LEU A 115 9.60 -10.85 0.61
N ASN A 116 9.50 -9.71 -0.09
CA ASN A 116 10.07 -8.45 0.38
C ASN A 116 8.96 -7.67 1.08
N VAL A 117 9.12 -7.41 2.38
CA VAL A 117 8.14 -6.66 3.18
C VAL A 117 8.78 -5.37 3.68
N GLU A 118 8.15 -4.26 3.35
CA GLU A 118 8.38 -2.98 4.03
C GLU A 118 7.22 -2.75 4.99
N VAL A 119 7.51 -2.67 6.28
CA VAL A 119 6.52 -2.33 7.32
C VAL A 119 6.88 -0.96 7.87
N ARG A 120 5.87 -0.10 8.02
CA ARG A 120 5.97 1.23 8.63
C ARG A 120 5.57 1.20 10.09
#